data_AF-A0A3N1T0K9-F1
#
_entry.id   AF-A0A3N1T0K9-F1
#
_cell.length_a   1.000
_cell.length_b   1.000
_cell.length_c   1.000
_cell.angle_alpha   90.00
_cell.angle_beta   90.00
_cell.angle_gamma   90.00
#
_symmetry.space_group_name_H-M   'P 1'
#
loop_
_entity.id
_entity.type
_entity.pdbx_description
1 polymer ?
#
loop_
_entity_poly.entity_id
_entity_poly.type
_entity_poly.pdbx_seq_one_letter_code
_entity_poly.pdbx_strand_id
1 'polypeptide(L)'
;MFRNHQELDVTVIAVASVGSRVEVDGETGFIDQVKHPSWWDENCPPPEAGDRLHVVVLDASREEPRFSALQRDIDMGRHLRDTEARDHPGRAGTAPQKAGSGGSPHMDSSPAAELQIHSVEDGGATPAVCIVRCMGGVVRTGQRFTTPPAVAVTGDPVLLSLDWIKCYERTVDFIHPPWNAKVGLSGSGVNSLTRGIILTALADEGP
;
A
#
# COMPACT_ATOMS: atom_id res chain seq x y z
N MET A 1 -27.73 -1.54 -0.08
CA MET A 1 -26.77 -2.59 -0.47
C MET A 1 -25.85 -2.03 -1.53
N PHE A 2 -24.54 -2.02 -1.25
CA PHE A 2 -23.52 -1.49 -2.15
C PHE A 2 -23.36 -2.30 -3.44
N ARG A 3 -22.88 -1.63 -4.50
CA ARG A 3 -22.46 -2.28 -5.75
C ARG A 3 -21.00 -1.99 -6.00
N ASN A 4 -20.28 -2.95 -6.58
CA ASN A 4 -18.91 -2.70 -7.02
C ASN A 4 -18.86 -1.49 -7.95
N HIS A 5 -17.81 -0.70 -7.78
CA HIS A 5 -17.53 0.49 -8.58
C HIS A 5 -18.53 1.63 -8.36
N GLN A 6 -19.49 1.51 -7.44
CA GLN A 6 -20.38 2.61 -7.08
C GLN A 6 -19.58 3.74 -6.42
N GLU A 7 -19.84 4.99 -6.82
CA GLU A 7 -19.35 6.18 -6.13
C GLU A 7 -20.41 6.67 -5.13
N LEU A 8 -19.96 7.14 -3.97
CA LEU A 8 -20.82 7.65 -2.92
C LEU A 8 -20.05 8.58 -1.97
N ASP A 9 -20.80 9.44 -1.27
CA ASP A 9 -20.28 10.22 -0.16
C ASP A 9 -20.59 9.50 1.15
N VAL A 10 -19.56 9.27 1.96
CA VAL A 10 -19.66 8.57 3.23
C VAL A 10 -19.24 9.49 4.37
N THR A 11 -19.71 9.21 5.58
CA THR A 11 -19.27 9.88 6.80
C THR A 11 -18.37 8.95 7.61
N VAL A 12 -17.20 9.42 8.03
CA VAL A 12 -16.31 8.68 8.92
C VAL A 12 -16.94 8.60 10.31
N ILE A 13 -17.19 7.39 10.81
CA ILE A 13 -17.80 7.17 12.12
C ILE A 13 -16.79 6.67 13.16
N ALA A 14 -15.67 6.08 12.71
CA ALA A 14 -14.57 5.69 13.59
C ALA A 14 -13.26 5.59 12.81
N VAL A 15 -12.15 5.92 13.47
CA VAL A 15 -10.80 5.84 12.92
C VAL A 15 -9.99 4.84 13.73
N ALA A 16 -9.27 3.95 13.04
CA ALA A 16 -8.36 2.97 13.61
C ALA A 16 -6.99 3.06 12.93
N SER A 17 -5.97 2.43 13.51
CA SER A 17 -4.62 2.41 12.94
C SER A 17 -4.56 1.79 11.55
N VAL A 18 -5.49 0.91 11.21
CA VAL A 18 -5.54 0.17 9.93
C VAL A 18 -6.49 0.80 8.89
N GLY A 19 -7.25 1.82 9.26
CA GLY A 19 -8.21 2.45 8.35
C GLY A 19 -9.36 3.14 9.08
N SER A 20 -10.39 3.51 8.32
CA SER A 20 -11.54 4.23 8.83
C SER A 20 -12.82 3.47 8.53
N ARG A 21 -13.67 3.33 9.54
CA ARG A 21 -15.04 2.86 9.34
C ARG A 21 -15.90 4.05 8.96
N VAL A 22 -16.75 3.83 7.97
CA VAL A 22 -17.61 4.87 7.41
C VAL A 22 -19.05 4.38 7.31
N GLU A 23 -19.98 5.33 7.28
CA GLU A 23 -21.41 5.09 7.18
C GLU A 23 -22.02 5.92 6.05
N VAL A 24 -23.02 5.34 5.38
CA VAL A 24 -23.95 6.03 4.49
C VAL A 24 -25.31 5.36 4.58
N ASP A 25 -26.38 6.15 4.70
CA ASP A 25 -27.77 5.68 4.74
C ASP A 25 -28.03 4.51 5.72
N GLY A 26 -27.30 4.46 6.85
CA GLY A 26 -27.39 3.41 7.86
C GLY A 26 -26.65 2.11 7.52
N GLU A 27 -25.94 2.04 6.39
CA GLU A 27 -25.04 0.95 6.02
C GLU A 27 -23.58 1.34 6.33
N THR A 28 -22.78 0.38 6.78
CA THR A 28 -21.37 0.60 7.12
C THR A 28 -20.43 -0.02 6.11
N GLY A 29 -19.23 0.55 6.01
CA GLY A 29 -18.13 0.00 5.24
C GLY A 29 -16.78 0.48 5.79
N PHE A 30 -15.71 0.06 5.13
CA PHE A 30 -14.35 0.29 5.59
C PHE A 30 -13.45 0.81 4.49
N ILE A 31 -12.72 1.88 4.80
CA ILE A 31 -11.64 2.42 3.97
C ILE A 31 -10.34 1.98 4.63
N ASP A 32 -9.60 1.07 3.99
CA ASP A 32 -8.24 0.75 4.42
C ASP A 32 -7.40 2.03 4.43
N GLN A 33 -6.47 2.16 5.38
CA GLN A 33 -5.67 3.38 5.51
C GLN A 33 -4.93 3.71 4.19
N VAL A 34 -4.45 2.67 3.49
CA VAL A 34 -3.79 2.80 2.17
C VAL A 34 -4.72 3.26 1.05
N LYS A 35 -6.04 3.24 1.28
CA LYS A 35 -7.09 3.69 0.38
C LYS A 35 -7.58 5.11 0.71
N HIS A 36 -6.91 5.81 1.63
CA HIS A 36 -7.14 7.23 1.89
C HIS A 36 -5.99 8.10 1.34
N PRO A 37 -6.25 9.31 0.78
CA PRO A 37 -5.21 10.17 0.22
C PRO A 37 -4.16 10.62 1.25
N SER A 38 -4.55 10.86 2.51
CA SER A 38 -3.65 11.22 3.61
C SER A 38 -2.55 10.21 3.89
N TRP A 39 -2.74 8.98 3.40
CA TRP A 39 -1.65 8.05 3.35
C TRP A 39 -0.61 8.62 2.39
N TRP A 40 -0.93 8.69 1.10
CA TRP A 40 0.04 9.01 0.04
C TRP A 40 0.54 10.46 0.03
N ASP A 41 -0.25 11.41 0.52
CA ASP A 41 0.07 12.84 0.54
C ASP A 41 0.12 13.37 1.97
N GLU A 42 1.29 13.87 2.40
CA GLU A 42 1.50 14.42 3.74
C GLU A 42 0.76 15.74 3.98
N ASN A 43 0.36 16.43 2.90
CA ASN A 43 -0.44 17.65 2.99
C ASN A 43 -1.94 17.34 3.13
N CYS A 44 -2.34 16.09 2.89
CA CYS A 44 -3.69 15.65 3.11
C CYS A 44 -3.83 15.19 4.58
N PRO A 45 -4.68 15.85 5.38
CA PRO A 45 -4.86 15.47 6.78
C PRO A 45 -5.46 14.06 6.88
N PRO A 46 -5.08 13.28 7.92
CA PRO A 46 -5.71 11.99 8.19
C PRO A 46 -7.21 12.17 8.43
N PRO A 47 -8.02 11.14 8.12
CA PRO A 47 -9.46 11.20 8.33
C PRO A 47 -9.77 11.27 9.83
N GLU A 48 -10.75 12.09 10.19
CA GLU A 48 -11.29 12.25 11.53
C GLU A 48 -12.76 11.81 11.59
N ALA A 49 -13.25 11.43 12.77
CA ALA A 49 -14.66 11.11 12.94
C ALA A 49 -15.52 12.35 12.68
N GLY A 50 -16.52 12.21 11.80
CA GLY A 50 -17.36 13.30 11.31
C GLY A 50 -16.98 13.81 9.91
N ASP A 51 -15.79 13.44 9.40
CA ASP A 51 -15.38 13.83 8.05
C ASP A 51 -16.28 13.21 6.98
N ARG A 52 -16.52 13.98 5.92
CA ARG A 52 -17.19 13.48 4.72
C ARG A 52 -16.17 13.17 3.65
N LEU A 53 -16.17 11.93 3.16
CA LEU A 53 -15.26 11.45 2.15
C LEU A 53 -16.04 11.01 0.91
N HIS A 54 -15.53 11.38 -0.26
CA HIS A 54 -16.01 10.83 -1.52
C HIS A 54 -15.25 9.54 -1.82
N VAL A 55 -15.97 8.44 -2.05
CA VAL A 55 -15.36 7.12 -2.20
C VAL A 55 -15.95 6.31 -3.34
N VAL A 56 -15.19 5.32 -3.78
CA VAL A 56 -15.66 4.25 -4.66
C VAL A 56 -15.71 2.91 -3.91
N VAL A 57 -16.71 2.09 -4.19
CA VAL A 57 -16.78 0.72 -3.69
C VAL A 57 -15.84 -0.18 -4.49
N LEU A 58 -14.87 -0.78 -3.81
CA LEU A 58 -13.94 -1.74 -4.41
C LEU A 58 -14.51 -3.16 -4.38
N ASP A 59 -15.11 -3.56 -3.25
CA ASP A 59 -15.62 -4.92 -3.04
C ASP A 59 -16.84 -4.87 -2.11
N ALA A 60 -18.02 -4.95 -2.71
CA ALA A 60 -19.31 -4.97 -2.04
C ALA A 60 -19.68 -6.35 -1.48
N SER A 61 -18.93 -7.40 -1.82
CA SER A 61 -19.29 -8.79 -1.46
C SER A 61 -18.83 -9.19 -0.05
N ARG A 62 -18.02 -8.35 0.60
CA ARG A 62 -17.51 -8.60 1.95
C ARG A 62 -18.55 -8.31 3.02
N GLU A 63 -18.39 -8.98 4.17
CA GLU A 63 -19.17 -8.71 5.38
C GLU A 63 -19.08 -7.22 5.79
N GLU A 64 -17.89 -6.63 5.66
CA GLU A 64 -17.68 -5.19 5.72
C GLU A 64 -17.17 -4.70 4.34
N PRO A 65 -18.04 -4.07 3.53
CA PRO A 65 -17.73 -3.57 2.20
C PRO A 65 -16.48 -2.67 2.17
N ARG A 66 -15.64 -2.84 1.15
CA ARG A 66 -14.36 -2.12 1.05
C ARG A 66 -14.44 -0.96 0.09
N PHE A 67 -14.02 0.20 0.56
CA PHE A 67 -14.08 1.45 -0.19
C PHE A 67 -12.68 2.06 -0.38
N SER A 68 -12.59 3.01 -1.31
CA SER A 68 -11.40 3.82 -1.51
C SER A 68 -11.74 5.28 -1.77
N ALA A 69 -11.03 6.16 -1.07
CA ALA A 69 -11.05 7.60 -1.27
C ALA A 69 -9.94 8.07 -2.23
N LEU A 70 -9.16 7.15 -2.83
CA LEU A 70 -8.13 7.51 -3.79
C LEU A 70 -8.75 7.91 -5.13
N GLN A 71 -8.34 9.08 -5.65
CA GLN A 71 -8.78 9.55 -6.97
C GLN A 71 -8.53 8.52 -8.08
N ARG A 72 -7.37 7.84 -8.06
CA ARG A 72 -7.04 6.79 -9.02
C ARG A 72 -8.03 5.64 -9.03
N ASP A 73 -8.48 5.19 -7.86
CA ASP A 73 -9.44 4.09 -7.76
C ASP A 73 -10.82 4.55 -8.21
N ILE A 74 -11.20 5.79 -7.89
CA ILE A 74 -12.46 6.41 -8.34
C ILE A 74 -12.47 6.49 -9.88
N ASP A 75 -11.39 6.97 -10.49
CA ASP A 75 -11.27 7.05 -11.95
C ASP A 75 -11.30 5.67 -12.62
N MET A 76 -10.68 4.66 -12.00
CA MET A 76 -10.78 3.26 -12.46
C MET A 76 -12.22 2.75 -12.36
N GLY A 77 -12.92 3.04 -11.26
CA GLY A 77 -14.33 2.69 -11.09
C GLY A 77 -15.22 3.31 -12.16
N ARG A 78 -15.01 4.58 -12.50
CA ARG A 78 -15.69 5.27 -13.62
C ARG A 78 -15.47 4.54 -14.94
N HIS A 79 -14.23 4.20 -15.26
CA HIS A 79 -13.88 3.49 -16.49
C HIS A 79 -14.53 2.11 -16.59
N LEU A 80 -14.56 1.36 -15.49
CA LEU A 80 -15.19 0.04 -15.45
C LEU A 80 -16.70 0.14 -15.67
N ARG A 81 -17.38 1.11 -15.05
CA ARG A 81 -18.82 1.32 -15.27
C ARG A 81 -19.13 1.71 -16.72
N ASP A 82 -18.28 2.55 -17.32
CA ASP A 82 -18.43 2.92 -18.74
C ASP A 82 -18.24 1.70 -19.67
N THR A 83 -17.36 0.78 -19.30
CA THR A 83 -17.11 -0.47 -20.05
C THR A 83 -18.26 -1.46 -19.88
N GLU A 84 -18.71 -1.69 -18.64
CA GLU A 84 -19.87 -2.54 -18.34
C GLU A 84 -21.16 -2.05 -19.01
N ALA A 85 -21.33 -0.72 -19.10
CA ALA A 85 -22.44 -0.11 -19.83
C ALA A 85 -22.34 -0.31 -21.35
N ARG A 86 -21.13 -0.43 -21.90
CA ARG A 86 -20.89 -0.69 -23.34
C ARG A 86 -21.02 -2.15 -23.73
N ASP A 87 -20.70 -3.08 -22.83
CA ASP A 87 -20.79 -4.53 -23.06
C ASP A 87 -22.22 -5.08 -22.88
N HIS A 88 -23.19 -4.24 -22.50
CA HIS A 88 -24.63 -4.55 -22.55
C HIS A 88 -25.38 -3.62 -23.54
N PRO A 89 -25.19 -3.86 -24.85
CA PRO A 89 -26.33 -4.27 -25.65
C PRO A 89 -25.98 -5.43 -26.61
N GLY A 90 -26.80 -6.49 -26.61
CA GLY A 90 -27.00 -7.35 -27.78
C GLY A 90 -25.76 -8.04 -28.39
N ARG A 91 -25.54 -9.30 -27.98
CA ARG A 91 -24.77 -10.35 -28.66
C ARG A 91 -24.69 -10.21 -30.20
N ALA A 92 -23.48 -9.98 -30.74
CA ALA A 92 -22.90 -10.64 -31.92
C ALA A 92 -21.48 -10.14 -32.26
N GLY A 93 -20.53 -11.06 -32.47
CA GLY A 93 -19.47 -10.86 -33.48
C GLY A 93 -18.00 -10.86 -33.02
N THR A 94 -17.42 -12.05 -32.94
CA THR A 94 -16.13 -12.48 -33.54
C THR A 94 -14.82 -11.73 -33.23
N ALA A 95 -13.88 -12.47 -32.61
CA ALA A 95 -12.44 -12.19 -32.60
C ALA A 95 -11.83 -12.28 -34.03
N PRO A 96 -10.62 -11.74 -34.25
CA PRO A 96 -9.47 -12.63 -34.15
C PRO A 96 -8.20 -12.03 -33.51
N GLN A 97 -7.37 -12.93 -33.02
CA GLN A 97 -5.99 -12.73 -32.59
C GLN A 97 -5.11 -12.12 -33.69
N LYS A 98 -4.10 -11.34 -33.29
CA LYS A 98 -2.82 -11.31 -34.00
C LYS A 98 -1.65 -11.22 -33.02
N ALA A 99 -0.72 -12.15 -33.23
CA ALA A 99 0.60 -12.21 -32.65
C ALA A 99 1.46 -11.01 -33.12
N GLY A 100 2.37 -10.58 -32.25
CA GLY A 100 3.36 -9.55 -32.53
C GLY A 100 4.49 -9.62 -31.52
N SER A 101 5.43 -10.52 -31.78
CA SER A 101 6.77 -10.58 -31.19
C SER A 101 7.60 -9.33 -31.56
N GLY A 102 8.33 -8.78 -30.60
CA GLY A 102 9.36 -7.76 -30.83
C GLY A 102 10.15 -7.52 -29.54
N GLY A 103 11.36 -8.08 -29.47
CA GLY A 103 12.24 -7.96 -28.31
C GLY A 103 13.03 -6.65 -28.27
N SER A 104 13.58 -6.35 -27.10
CA SER A 104 14.94 -5.81 -26.94
C SER A 104 15.43 -6.07 -25.52
N PRO A 105 16.75 -6.28 -25.34
CA PRO A 105 17.35 -6.66 -24.08
C PRO A 105 17.50 -5.43 -23.18
N HIS A 106 17.15 -5.56 -21.90
CA HIS A 106 17.69 -4.66 -20.90
C HIS A 106 18.23 -5.49 -19.74
N MET A 107 19.49 -5.23 -19.46
CA MET A 107 20.27 -5.78 -18.37
C MET A 107 19.52 -5.44 -17.07
N ASP A 108 18.93 -6.44 -16.42
CA ASP A 108 18.21 -6.28 -15.16
C ASP A 108 19.19 -5.85 -14.05
N SER A 109 19.48 -4.55 -13.94
CA SER A 109 19.63 -4.00 -12.60
C SER A 109 18.21 -3.89 -12.05
N SER A 110 17.66 -4.99 -11.53
CA SER A 110 16.44 -4.90 -10.73
C SER A 110 16.69 -3.81 -9.69
N PRO A 111 15.85 -2.76 -9.60
CA PRO A 111 16.08 -1.67 -8.67
C PRO A 111 16.22 -2.27 -7.27
N ALA A 112 17.21 -1.77 -6.51
CA ALA A 112 17.40 -2.20 -5.14
C ALA A 112 16.06 -2.05 -4.38
N ALA A 113 15.79 -3.00 -3.48
CA ALA A 113 14.58 -2.91 -2.68
C ALA A 113 14.66 -1.68 -1.77
N GLU A 114 13.67 -0.80 -1.86
CA GLU A 114 13.61 0.45 -1.12
C GLU A 114 12.32 0.50 -0.28
N LEU A 115 12.48 0.74 1.01
CA LEU A 115 11.41 0.85 1.98
C LEU A 115 11.42 2.22 2.64
N GLN A 116 10.39 3.02 2.44
CA GLN A 116 10.22 4.24 3.23
C GLN A 116 9.46 3.94 4.52
N ILE A 117 10.00 4.35 5.67
CA ILE A 117 9.29 4.34 6.96
C ILE A 117 8.18 5.39 6.91
N HIS A 118 6.93 4.95 6.95
CA HIS A 118 5.79 5.86 7.04
C HIS A 118 5.41 6.16 8.49
N SER A 119 5.36 5.13 9.34
CA SER A 119 5.05 5.26 10.78
C SER A 119 5.86 4.24 11.58
N VAL A 120 6.18 4.58 12.83
CA VAL A 120 6.77 3.68 13.81
C VAL A 120 5.74 3.47 14.91
N GLU A 121 5.15 2.27 14.95
CA GLU A 121 4.07 1.92 15.89
C GLU A 121 4.63 1.46 17.24
N ASP A 122 5.74 0.72 17.22
CA ASP A 122 6.47 0.28 18.41
C ASP A 122 7.96 0.34 18.11
N GLY A 123 8.62 1.42 18.54
CA GLY A 123 10.06 1.62 18.36
C GLY A 123 10.90 1.13 19.55
N GLY A 124 10.26 0.66 20.63
CA GLY A 124 10.94 0.27 21.87
C GLY A 124 11.12 -1.24 22.04
N ALA A 125 10.33 -2.05 21.33
CA ALA A 125 10.48 -3.50 21.29
C ALA A 125 11.39 -3.94 20.12
N THR A 126 12.08 -5.06 20.30
CA THR A 126 12.73 -5.79 19.20
C THR A 126 11.86 -7.01 18.86
N PRO A 127 11.30 -7.13 17.64
CA PRO A 127 11.44 -6.20 16.51
C PRO A 127 10.60 -4.92 16.65
N ALA A 128 11.14 -3.82 16.13
CA ALA A 128 10.41 -2.57 16.01
C ALA A 128 9.32 -2.71 14.95
N VAL A 129 8.11 -2.29 15.27
CA VAL A 129 6.95 -2.39 14.41
C VAL A 129 6.82 -1.10 13.62
N CYS A 130 7.01 -1.18 12.30
CA CYS A 130 6.91 -0.03 11.42
C CYS A 130 5.84 -0.27 10.35
N ILE A 131 5.21 0.79 9.87
CA ILE A 131 4.46 0.76 8.61
C ILE A 131 5.37 1.34 7.52
N VAL A 132 5.52 0.62 6.41
CA VAL A 132 6.45 0.96 5.33
C VAL A 132 5.78 1.01 3.96
N ARG A 133 6.38 1.81 3.07
CA ARG A 133 6.11 1.85 1.63
C ARG A 133 7.21 1.16 0.86
N CYS A 134 6.87 0.18 0.04
CA CYS A 134 7.79 -0.34 -0.96
C CYS A 134 7.84 0.62 -2.16
N MET A 135 8.95 1.35 -2.28
CA MET A 135 9.16 2.39 -3.30
C MET A 135 9.87 1.83 -4.54
N GLY A 136 10.73 0.83 -4.35
CA GLY A 136 11.51 0.19 -5.40
C GLY A 136 11.83 -1.27 -5.03
N GLY A 137 12.07 -2.11 -6.03
CA GLY A 137 12.53 -3.51 -5.87
C GLY A 137 11.58 -4.45 -5.11
N VAL A 138 11.85 -5.76 -5.15
CA VAL A 138 11.07 -6.73 -4.36
C VAL A 138 11.69 -6.85 -2.98
N VAL A 139 10.91 -6.52 -1.95
CA VAL A 139 11.28 -6.63 -0.54
C VAL A 139 10.91 -8.02 -0.05
N ARG A 140 11.82 -8.72 0.62
CA ARG A 140 11.62 -10.08 1.13
C ARG A 140 11.93 -10.19 2.61
N THR A 141 11.19 -11.03 3.33
CA THR A 141 11.53 -11.40 4.71
C THR A 141 12.95 -11.96 4.78
N GLY A 142 13.71 -11.58 5.81
CA GLY A 142 15.13 -11.91 6.02
C GLY A 142 16.10 -10.96 5.33
N GLN A 143 15.62 -10.06 4.45
CA GLN A 143 16.48 -9.11 3.75
C GLN A 143 17.04 -8.05 4.71
N ARG A 144 18.29 -7.64 4.45
CA ARG A 144 18.98 -6.62 5.22
C ARG A 144 18.91 -5.27 4.54
N PHE A 145 18.73 -4.23 5.35
CA PHE A 145 18.58 -2.85 4.93
C PHE A 145 19.56 -1.95 5.68
N THR A 146 19.93 -0.84 5.03
CA THR A 146 20.71 0.24 5.63
C THR A 146 19.96 1.57 5.53
N THR A 147 20.22 2.47 6.47
CA THR A 147 19.70 3.85 6.42
C THR A 147 20.67 4.77 5.66
N PRO A 148 20.21 5.92 5.13
CA PRO A 148 21.08 6.89 4.49
C PRO A 148 22.11 7.44 5.50
N PRO A 149 23.33 7.78 5.05
CA PRO A 149 24.43 8.18 5.93
C PRO A 149 24.20 9.49 6.70
N ALA A 150 23.16 10.27 6.37
CA ALA A 150 22.84 11.53 7.05
C ALA A 150 22.36 11.35 8.51
N VAL A 151 22.08 10.13 8.96
CA VAL A 151 21.59 9.82 10.32
C VAL A 151 22.69 9.24 11.23
N ALA A 152 23.89 8.96 10.70
CA ALA A 152 24.99 8.36 11.47
C ALA A 152 25.90 9.44 12.07
N VAL A 153 25.64 9.84 13.32
CA VAL A 153 26.55 10.70 14.11
C VAL A 153 27.79 9.92 14.59
N THR A 154 27.78 8.60 14.45
CA THR A 154 28.87 7.70 14.84
C THR A 154 29.01 6.59 13.80
N GLY A 155 29.95 6.78 12.86
CA GLY A 155 30.82 5.81 12.16
C GLY A 155 30.31 4.48 11.57
N ASP A 156 29.28 3.84 12.12
CA ASP A 156 28.86 2.49 11.75
C ASP A 156 27.56 2.53 10.93
N PRO A 157 27.47 1.78 9.81
CA PRO A 157 26.24 1.68 9.05
C PRO A 157 25.17 1.01 9.91
N VAL A 158 24.01 1.66 10.02
CA VAL A 158 22.84 1.08 10.67
C VAL A 158 22.38 -0.11 9.84
N LEU A 159 22.49 -1.31 10.41
CA LEU A 159 22.04 -2.54 9.78
C LEU A 159 20.71 -2.97 10.40
N LEU A 160 19.71 -3.16 9.55
CA LEU A 160 18.38 -3.60 9.91
C LEU A 160 18.06 -4.90 9.17
N SER A 161 17.41 -5.83 9.86
CA SER A 161 16.88 -7.07 9.30
C SER A 161 15.36 -6.98 9.27
N LEU A 162 14.77 -7.42 8.15
CA LEU A 162 13.33 -7.53 7.99
C LEU A 162 12.83 -8.88 8.51
N ASP A 163 12.26 -8.90 9.71
CA ASP A 163 11.91 -10.15 10.40
C ASP A 163 10.59 -10.74 9.89
N TRP A 164 9.62 -9.90 9.55
CA TRP A 164 8.33 -10.31 9.00
C TRP A 164 7.64 -9.17 8.27
N ILE A 165 6.75 -9.54 7.35
CA ILE A 165 5.92 -8.62 6.58
C ILE A 165 4.45 -9.01 6.78
N LYS A 166 3.60 -8.04 7.09
CA LYS A 166 2.14 -8.20 7.20
C LYS A 166 1.44 -7.23 6.27
N CYS A 167 0.68 -7.77 5.32
CA CYS A 167 -0.25 -7.04 4.48
C CYS A 167 -1.67 -7.31 4.97
N TYR A 168 -2.41 -6.27 5.37
CA TYR A 168 -3.78 -6.42 5.88
C TYR A 168 -3.89 -7.47 7.00
N GLU A 169 -2.98 -7.41 7.98
CA GLU A 169 -2.85 -8.38 9.09
C GLU A 169 -2.52 -9.83 8.67
N ARG A 170 -2.29 -10.10 7.38
CA ARG A 170 -1.79 -11.40 6.89
C ARG A 170 -0.30 -11.37 6.68
N THR A 171 0.40 -12.33 7.28
CA THR A 171 1.84 -12.51 7.05
C THR A 171 2.10 -12.93 5.61
N VAL A 172 3.07 -12.30 4.96
CA VAL A 172 3.52 -12.59 3.59
C VAL A 172 5.05 -12.62 3.55
N ASP A 173 5.62 -13.27 2.55
CA ASP A 173 7.08 -13.40 2.42
C ASP A 173 7.72 -12.26 1.63
N PHE A 174 6.93 -11.52 0.86
CA PHE A 174 7.42 -10.44 0.03
C PHE A 174 6.36 -9.37 -0.27
N ILE A 175 6.85 -8.17 -0.57
CA ILE A 175 6.08 -7.06 -1.14
C ILE A 175 6.86 -6.43 -2.30
N HIS A 176 6.14 -5.81 -3.22
CA HIS A 176 6.71 -5.08 -4.35
C HIS A 176 6.02 -3.73 -4.48
N PRO A 177 6.62 -2.74 -5.17
CA PRO A 177 5.99 -1.45 -5.34
C PRO A 177 4.67 -1.61 -6.10
N PRO A 178 3.61 -0.88 -5.72
CA PRO A 178 3.55 0.20 -4.72
C PRO A 178 3.02 -0.27 -3.36
N TRP A 179 3.27 -1.51 -2.94
CA TRP A 179 2.59 -2.10 -1.78
C TRP A 179 3.12 -1.51 -0.47
N ASN A 180 2.20 -1.37 0.48
CA ASN A 180 2.52 -1.02 1.86
C ASN A 180 2.38 -2.26 2.72
N ALA A 181 3.17 -2.31 3.80
CA ALA A 181 3.03 -3.38 4.78
C ALA A 181 3.38 -2.88 6.17
N LYS A 182 2.84 -3.57 7.17
CA LYS A 182 3.35 -3.56 8.52
C LYS A 182 4.53 -4.51 8.57
N VAL A 183 5.65 -4.09 9.10
CA VAL A 183 6.88 -4.89 9.13
C VAL A 183 7.48 -4.90 10.53
N GLY A 184 8.13 -6.01 10.87
CA GLY A 184 9.01 -6.10 12.01
C GLY A 184 10.45 -5.87 11.56
N LEU A 185 11.14 -4.90 12.14
CA LEU A 185 12.54 -4.63 11.89
C LEU A 185 13.35 -4.89 13.15
N SER A 186 14.44 -5.64 13.04
CA SER A 186 15.42 -5.84 14.11
C SER A 186 16.79 -5.31 13.70
N GLY A 187 17.65 -4.96 14.65
CA GLY A 187 19.01 -4.49 14.36
C GLY A 187 19.45 -3.31 15.21
N SER A 188 20.70 -2.86 15.00
CA SER A 188 21.37 -1.87 15.85
C SER A 188 20.80 -0.46 15.74
N GLY A 189 20.01 -0.14 14.70
CA GLY A 189 19.44 1.20 14.51
C GLY A 189 17.92 1.26 14.49
N VAL A 190 17.21 0.26 15.04
CA VAL A 190 15.74 0.32 15.15
C VAL A 190 15.27 1.55 15.96
N ASN A 191 16.05 1.96 16.96
CA ASN A 191 15.78 3.14 17.78
C ASN A 191 15.97 4.47 17.01
N SER A 192 16.60 4.43 15.84
CA SER A 192 16.82 5.60 14.98
C SER A 192 15.75 5.73 13.88
N LEU A 193 14.81 4.78 13.81
CA LEU A 193 13.74 4.79 12.83
C LEU A 193 12.77 5.93 13.13
N THR A 194 12.56 6.77 12.14
CA THR A 194 11.58 7.86 12.16
C THR A 194 10.87 7.92 10.81
N ARG A 195 9.67 8.51 10.80
CA ARG A 195 8.91 8.74 9.57
C ARG A 195 9.77 9.48 8.53
N GLY A 196 9.70 9.03 7.29
CA GLY A 196 10.38 9.61 6.14
C GLY A 196 11.72 8.96 5.81
N ILE A 197 12.34 8.19 6.72
CA ILE A 197 13.59 7.47 6.43
C ILE A 197 13.37 6.47 5.29
N ILE A 198 14.27 6.49 4.30
CA ILE A 198 14.30 5.51 3.21
C ILE A 198 15.38 4.49 3.51
N LEU A 199 14.95 3.25 3.71
CA LEU A 199 15.81 2.09 3.86
C LEU A 199 16.14 1.53 2.47
N THR A 200 17.42 1.30 2.22
CA THR A 200 17.88 0.66 0.98
C THR A 200 18.38 -0.74 1.30
N ALA A 201 17.90 -1.72 0.55
CA ALA A 201 18.36 -3.08 0.69
C ALA A 201 19.85 -3.16 0.37
N LEU A 202 20.57 -3.85 1.23
CA LEU A 202 21.93 -4.26 0.92
C LEU A 202 21.85 -5.33 -0.17
N ALA A 203 22.73 -5.23 -1.18
CA ALA A 203 22.90 -6.32 -2.11
C ALA A 203 23.21 -7.58 -1.30
N ASP A 204 22.49 -8.67 -1.56
CA ASP A 204 22.91 -9.97 -1.07
C ASP A 204 24.30 -10.20 -1.67
N GLU A 205 25.34 -10.07 -0.85
CA GLU A 205 26.61 -10.73 -1.15
C GLU A 205 26.30 -12.23 -1.11
N GLY A 206 25.98 -12.77 -2.27
CA GLY A 206 25.90 -14.21 -2.46
C GLY A 206 27.21 -14.86 -1.99
N PRO A 207 27.14 -16.12 -1.53
CA PRO A 207 28.29 -16.84 -0.99
C PRO A 207 29.45 -16.99 -1.97
#